data_AF-A0A971I606-F1
#
_entry.id   AF-A0A971I606-F1
#
_cell.length_a   1.000
_cell.length_b   1.000
_cell.length_c   1.000
_cell.angle_alpha   90.00
_cell.angle_beta   90.00
_cell.angle_gamma   90.00
#
_symmetry.space_group_name_H-M   'P 1'
#
loop_
_entity.id
_entity.type
_entity.pdbx_description
1 polymer ?
#
loop_
_entity_poly.entity_id
_entity_poly.type
_entity_poly.pdbx_seq_one_letter_code
_entity_poly.pdbx_strand_id
1 'polypeptide(L)'
;MKPETDQIIKRTGFIQRLLPHAVRIAAVILMFCIAYGGFTHKKIADNIVRLHIIANSDNEADQDLKFKVRDAIIAHMQEKYPGDASRDDVEKYLQNSLGEIRRITEDVLRDNGSSSEATVRYGEFPFPTRAYGNITLPAGVYKSVRVELGNAKGQNWWCVMFPPLCIADDNTMRMSEESREQLKETLGEEGYRLITDVSDANNKEVQVKFRIVEWVQNSRLRLAELISRLF
;
A
#
# COMPACT_ATOMS: atom_id res chain seq x y z
N MET A 1 -28.83 -51.92 28.17
CA MET A 1 -28.49 -51.33 26.86
C MET A 1 -29.16 -49.95 26.69
N LYS A 2 -28.90 -49.02 27.62
CA LYS A 2 -29.42 -47.63 27.65
C LYS A 2 -28.40 -46.51 27.97
N PRO A 3 -27.12 -46.76 28.35
CA PRO A 3 -26.23 -45.67 28.79
C PRO A 3 -25.57 -44.89 27.64
N GLU A 4 -25.48 -45.46 26.44
CA GLU A 4 -24.74 -44.88 25.33
C GLU A 4 -25.51 -43.72 24.66
N THR A 5 -26.84 -43.85 24.54
CA THR A 5 -27.71 -42.82 23.94
C THR A 5 -27.80 -41.57 24.82
N ASP A 6 -27.85 -41.73 26.15
CA ASP A 6 -27.89 -40.61 27.10
C ASP A 6 -26.56 -39.84 27.16
N GLN A 7 -25.42 -40.53 26.96
CA GLN A 7 -24.12 -39.87 26.86
C GLN A 7 -24.00 -39.02 25.59
N ILE A 8 -24.48 -39.52 24.45
CA ILE A 8 -24.46 -38.78 23.18
C ILE A 8 -25.34 -37.53 23.29
N ILE A 9 -26.56 -37.63 23.82
CA ILE A 9 -27.47 -36.49 23.97
C ILE A 9 -26.90 -35.41 24.91
N LYS A 10 -26.26 -35.80 26.03
CA LYS A 10 -25.57 -34.85 26.92
C LYS A 10 -24.40 -34.15 26.23
N ARG A 11 -23.62 -34.87 25.42
CA ARG A 11 -22.47 -34.33 24.67
C ARG A 11 -22.93 -33.35 23.59
N THR A 12 -24.00 -33.67 22.85
CA THR A 12 -24.59 -32.82 21.81
C THR A 12 -25.22 -31.56 22.39
N GLY A 13 -25.96 -31.66 23.50
CA GLY A 13 -26.56 -30.51 24.18
C GLY A 13 -25.52 -29.58 24.83
N PHE A 14 -24.39 -30.13 25.29
CA PHE A 14 -23.26 -29.35 25.79
C PHE A 14 -22.55 -28.59 24.66
N ILE A 15 -22.31 -29.24 23.50
CA ILE A 15 -21.73 -28.60 22.31
C ILE A 15 -22.65 -27.50 21.76
N GLN A 16 -23.97 -27.72 21.70
CA GLN A 16 -24.95 -26.70 21.27
C GLN A 16 -25.00 -25.48 22.19
N ARG A 17 -24.79 -25.65 23.51
CA ARG A 17 -24.72 -24.53 24.48
C ARG A 17 -23.40 -23.76 24.38
N LEU A 18 -22.30 -24.42 24.03
CA LEU A 18 -20.98 -23.78 23.86
C LEU A 18 -20.83 -23.06 22.50
N LEU A 19 -21.51 -23.53 21.45
CA LEU A 19 -21.48 -22.96 20.11
C LEU A 19 -21.74 -21.43 20.05
N PRO A 20 -22.78 -20.86 20.70
CA PRO A 20 -23.00 -19.40 20.69
C PRO A 20 -21.92 -18.63 21.46
N HIS A 21 -21.33 -19.21 22.51
CA HIS A 21 -20.21 -18.59 23.22
C HIS A 21 -18.94 -18.62 22.37
N ALA A 22 -18.65 -19.73 21.68
CA ALA A 22 -17.53 -19.83 20.75
C ALA A 22 -17.67 -18.85 19.57
N VAL A 23 -18.87 -18.69 19.01
CA VAL A 23 -19.15 -17.70 17.95
C VAL A 23 -18.97 -16.26 18.46
N ARG A 24 -19.45 -15.94 19.68
CA ARG A 24 -19.23 -14.62 20.30
C ARG A 24 -17.75 -14.36 20.56
N ILE A 25 -17.02 -15.34 21.08
CA ILE A 25 -15.57 -15.23 21.29
C ILE A 25 -14.85 -15.03 19.95
N ALA A 26 -15.20 -15.80 18.91
CA ALA A 26 -14.62 -15.64 17.58
C ALA A 26 -14.94 -14.27 16.96
N ALA A 27 -16.16 -13.75 17.15
CA ALA A 27 -16.53 -12.41 16.69
C ALA A 27 -15.79 -11.31 17.43
N VAL A 28 -15.58 -11.45 18.75
CA VAL A 28 -14.77 -10.53 19.55
C VAL A 28 -13.30 -10.57 19.12
N ILE A 29 -12.73 -11.76 18.94
CA ILE A 29 -11.35 -11.91 18.42
C ILE A 29 -11.24 -11.27 17.04
N LEU A 30 -12.18 -11.51 16.13
CA LEU A 30 -12.19 -10.91 14.79
C LEU A 30 -12.30 -9.37 14.87
N MET A 31 -13.16 -8.84 15.75
CA MET A 31 -13.27 -7.39 15.99
C MET A 31 -11.94 -6.81 16.49
N PHE A 32 -11.29 -7.47 17.44
CA PHE A 32 -9.95 -7.08 17.91
C PHE A 32 -8.91 -7.15 16.79
N CYS A 33 -8.91 -8.20 15.95
CA CYS A 33 -8.01 -8.31 14.80
C CYS A 33 -8.23 -7.18 13.78
N ILE A 34 -9.49 -6.83 13.48
CA ILE A 34 -9.82 -5.73 12.57
C ILE A 34 -9.38 -4.39 13.17
N ALA A 35 -9.65 -4.16 14.46
CA ALA A 35 -9.27 -2.93 15.14
C ALA A 35 -7.74 -2.77 15.21
N TYR A 36 -7.03 -3.82 15.62
CA TYR A 36 -5.57 -3.83 15.68
C TYR A 36 -4.95 -3.66 14.29
N GLY A 37 -5.40 -4.44 13.30
CA GLY A 37 -4.93 -4.33 11.93
C GLY A 37 -5.19 -2.95 11.31
N GLY A 38 -6.35 -2.34 11.62
CA GLY A 38 -6.69 -0.98 11.20
C GLY A 38 -5.79 0.08 11.83
N PHE A 39 -5.50 -0.03 13.14
CA PHE A 39 -4.62 0.90 13.85
C PHE A 39 -3.18 0.80 13.35
N THR A 40 -2.64 -0.41 13.22
CA THR A 40 -1.27 -0.63 12.71
C THR A 40 -1.14 -0.16 11.26
N HIS A 41 -2.15 -0.44 10.42
CA HIS A 41 -2.17 0.03 9.04
C HIS A 41 -2.17 1.56 8.98
N LYS A 42 -3.03 2.21 9.77
CA LYS A 42 -3.10 3.67 9.83
C LYS A 42 -1.75 4.26 10.26
N LYS A 43 -1.08 3.68 11.25
CA LYS A 43 0.27 4.12 11.67
C LYS A 43 1.27 4.03 10.53
N ILE A 44 1.23 2.96 9.72
CA ILE A 44 2.11 2.82 8.55
C ILE A 44 1.76 3.87 7.48
N ALA A 45 0.47 4.00 7.13
CA ALA A 45 -0.01 4.91 6.09
C ALA A 45 0.22 6.39 6.42
N ASP A 46 0.02 6.78 7.68
CA ASP A 46 0.21 8.18 8.14
C ASP A 46 1.68 8.62 8.09
N ASN A 47 2.63 7.67 7.99
CA ASN A 47 4.07 7.93 8.01
C ASN A 47 4.76 7.77 6.64
N ILE A 48 3.98 7.47 5.60
CA ILE A 48 4.50 7.17 4.27
C ILE A 48 3.81 8.05 3.24
N VAL A 49 4.59 8.63 2.33
CA VAL A 49 4.06 9.30 1.13
C VAL A 49 4.47 8.50 -0.10
N ARG A 50 3.50 8.18 -0.96
CA ARG A 50 3.70 7.30 -2.12
C ARG A 50 3.70 8.06 -3.44
N LEU A 51 4.17 7.36 -4.48
CA LEU A 51 4.03 7.75 -5.88
C LEU A 51 3.29 6.66 -6.62
N HIS A 52 2.29 7.04 -7.41
CA HIS A 52 1.51 6.15 -8.25
C HIS A 52 1.48 6.69 -9.67
N ILE A 53 2.10 5.99 -10.62
CA ILE A 53 2.10 6.37 -12.03
C ILE A 53 1.30 5.34 -12.81
N ILE A 54 0.34 5.76 -13.62
CA ILE A 54 -0.49 4.90 -14.46
C ILE A 54 -0.19 5.21 -15.92
N ALA A 55 0.25 4.21 -16.68
CA ALA A 55 0.51 4.34 -18.11
C ALA A 55 -0.78 4.60 -18.90
N ASN A 56 -0.65 5.17 -20.09
CA ASN A 56 -1.78 5.42 -20.99
C ASN A 56 -2.45 4.11 -21.43
N SER A 57 -1.67 3.09 -21.80
CA SER A 57 -2.14 1.75 -22.13
C SER A 57 -1.08 0.68 -21.81
N ASP A 58 -1.39 -0.59 -22.06
CA ASP A 58 -0.49 -1.74 -21.83
C ASP A 58 0.52 -1.98 -22.97
N ASN A 59 0.53 -1.15 -24.01
CA ASN A 59 1.52 -1.28 -25.08
C ASN A 59 2.94 -0.93 -24.57
N GLU A 60 3.96 -1.52 -25.19
CA GLU A 60 5.35 -1.39 -24.77
C GLU A 60 5.83 0.07 -24.71
N ALA A 61 5.49 0.88 -25.72
CA ALA A 61 5.88 2.30 -25.76
C ALA A 61 5.31 3.11 -24.59
N ASP A 62 4.04 2.87 -24.21
CA ASP A 62 3.40 3.53 -23.07
C ASP A 62 3.97 3.05 -21.73
N GLN A 63 4.40 1.79 -21.65
CA GLN A 63 5.08 1.27 -20.46
C GLN A 63 6.48 1.87 -20.31
N ASP A 64 7.23 2.01 -21.40
CA ASP A 64 8.54 2.64 -21.41
C ASP A 64 8.46 4.13 -21.04
N LEU A 65 7.46 4.84 -21.57
CA LEU A 65 7.20 6.24 -21.20
C LEU A 65 6.91 6.38 -19.70
N LYS A 66 6.11 5.47 -19.11
CA LYS A 66 5.86 5.46 -17.67
C LYS A 66 7.16 5.34 -16.86
N PHE A 67 8.09 4.48 -17.29
CA PHE A 67 9.38 4.33 -16.60
C PHE A 67 10.28 5.57 -16.75
N LYS A 68 10.31 6.20 -17.93
CA LYS A 68 11.04 7.46 -18.12
C LYS A 68 10.46 8.61 -17.26
N VAL A 69 9.13 8.70 -17.18
CA VAL A 69 8.45 9.66 -16.30
C VAL A 69 8.78 9.39 -14.84
N ARG A 70 8.73 8.12 -14.41
CA ARG A 70 9.15 7.69 -13.07
C ARG A 70 10.55 8.21 -12.75
N ASP A 71 11.52 7.95 -13.61
CA ASP A 71 12.92 8.27 -13.37
C ASP A 71 13.14 9.79 -13.29
N ALA A 72 12.52 10.56 -14.18
CA ALA A 72 12.59 12.01 -14.17
C ALA A 72 11.98 12.63 -12.90
N ILE A 73 10.82 12.14 -12.46
CA ILE A 73 10.19 12.60 -11.22
C ILE A 73 11.07 12.26 -10.02
N ILE A 74 11.58 11.01 -9.91
CA ILE A 74 12.42 10.60 -8.78
C ILE A 74 13.69 11.45 -8.72
N ALA A 75 14.37 11.66 -9.85
CA ALA A 75 15.59 12.45 -9.92
C ALA A 75 15.36 13.90 -9.46
N HIS A 76 14.29 14.54 -9.95
CA HIS A 76 13.92 15.90 -9.54
C HIS A 76 13.66 16.00 -8.03
N MET A 77 12.98 15.02 -7.48
CA MET A 77 12.66 14.98 -6.05
C MET A 77 13.96 14.82 -5.23
N GLN A 78 14.82 13.87 -5.58
CA GLN A 78 16.10 13.66 -4.88
C GLN A 78 16.99 14.92 -4.85
N GLU A 79 16.96 15.76 -5.89
CA GLU A 79 17.70 17.02 -5.92
C GLU A 79 17.14 18.06 -4.92
N LYS A 80 15.83 18.05 -4.68
CA LYS A 80 15.12 19.14 -4.00
C LYS A 80 14.85 18.89 -2.53
N TYR A 81 14.81 17.63 -2.10
CA TYR A 81 14.68 17.28 -0.69
C TYR A 81 16.02 16.90 -0.08
N PRO A 82 16.45 17.58 1.00
CA PRO A 82 17.60 17.12 1.76
C PRO A 82 17.28 15.78 2.45
N GLY A 83 18.29 14.94 2.66
CA GLY A 83 18.11 13.59 3.22
C GLY A 83 17.47 13.56 4.62
N ASP A 84 17.52 14.69 5.35
CA ASP A 84 16.96 14.87 6.69
C ASP A 84 15.54 15.48 6.71
N ALA A 85 14.92 15.70 5.54
CA ALA A 85 13.57 16.27 5.46
C ALA A 85 12.55 15.42 6.23
N SER A 86 11.67 16.07 6.99
CA SER A 86 10.59 15.36 7.69
C SER A 86 9.46 14.99 6.71
N ARG A 87 8.58 14.07 7.13
CA ARG A 87 7.37 13.72 6.38
C ARG A 87 6.56 14.97 5.99
N ASP A 88 6.40 15.89 6.93
CA ASP A 88 5.56 17.08 6.76
C ASP A 88 6.19 18.08 5.80
N ASP A 89 7.51 18.17 5.78
CA ASP A 89 8.23 18.98 4.79
C ASP A 89 8.07 18.40 3.39
N VAL A 90 8.19 17.07 3.26
CA VAL A 90 7.99 16.37 1.98
C VAL A 90 6.57 16.51 1.47
N GLU A 91 5.57 16.31 2.34
CA GLU A 91 4.15 16.47 1.99
C GLU A 91 3.84 17.90 1.53
N LYS A 92 4.29 18.92 2.26
CA LYS A 92 4.05 20.33 1.88
C LYS A 92 4.67 20.68 0.54
N TYR A 93 5.92 20.28 0.30
CA TYR A 93 6.55 20.51 -1.00
C TYR A 93 5.80 19.79 -2.11
N LEU A 94 5.39 18.53 -1.90
CA LEU A 94 4.71 17.74 -2.92
C LEU A 94 3.41 18.42 -3.37
N GLN A 95 2.64 18.93 -2.41
CA GLN A 95 1.42 19.68 -2.69
C GLN A 95 1.69 20.97 -3.48
N ASN A 96 2.80 21.65 -3.18
CA ASN A 96 3.20 22.88 -3.88
C ASN A 96 3.84 22.62 -5.25
N SER A 97 4.37 21.43 -5.49
CA SER A 97 5.16 21.10 -6.68
C SER A 97 4.38 20.30 -7.74
N LEU A 98 3.05 20.15 -7.59
CA LEU A 98 2.24 19.39 -8.55
C LEU A 98 2.30 19.96 -9.97
N GLY A 99 2.38 21.29 -10.11
CA GLY A 99 2.56 21.94 -11.41
C GLY A 99 3.91 21.61 -12.05
N GLU A 100 4.97 21.57 -11.25
CA GLU A 100 6.31 21.22 -11.71
C GLU A 100 6.42 19.72 -12.07
N ILE A 101 5.86 18.83 -11.25
CA ILE A 101 5.79 17.39 -11.54
C ILE A 101 5.01 17.13 -12.84
N ARG A 102 3.92 17.86 -13.07
CA ARG A 102 3.17 17.81 -14.34
C ARG A 102 4.06 18.26 -15.50
N ARG A 103 4.74 19.40 -15.37
CA ARG A 103 5.63 19.93 -16.40
C ARG A 103 6.73 18.92 -16.76
N ILE A 104 7.42 18.34 -15.77
CA ILE A 104 8.43 17.29 -15.97
C ILE A 104 7.84 16.09 -16.71
N THR A 105 6.63 15.66 -16.32
CA THR A 105 5.95 14.54 -16.97
C THR A 105 5.67 14.84 -18.44
N GLU A 106 5.09 16.01 -18.74
CA GLU A 106 4.74 16.43 -20.10
C GLU A 106 5.98 16.67 -20.97
N ASP A 107 7.07 17.16 -20.37
CA ASP A 107 8.37 17.30 -21.04
C ASP A 107 8.91 15.93 -21.47
N VAL A 108 8.91 14.93 -20.57
CA VAL A 108 9.31 13.56 -20.91
C VAL A 108 8.44 12.97 -22.01
N LEU A 109 7.12 13.14 -21.94
CA LEU A 109 6.20 12.64 -22.97
C LEU A 109 6.51 13.24 -24.33
N ARG A 110 6.66 14.56 -24.39
CA ARG A 110 6.93 15.31 -25.64
C ARG A 110 8.30 14.95 -26.24
N ASP A 111 9.34 14.88 -25.41
CA ASP A 111 10.70 14.57 -25.86
C ASP A 111 10.83 13.14 -26.40
N ASN A 112 9.87 12.27 -26.05
CA ASN A 112 9.75 10.91 -26.57
C ASN A 112 8.67 10.76 -27.65
N GLY A 113 8.20 11.87 -28.24
CA GLY A 113 7.28 11.87 -29.37
C GLY A 113 5.81 11.58 -29.04
N SER A 114 5.43 11.58 -27.76
CA SER A 114 4.04 11.42 -27.33
C SER A 114 3.33 12.77 -27.23
N SER A 115 2.11 12.84 -27.77
CA SER A 115 1.20 13.97 -27.61
C SER A 115 0.19 13.77 -26.47
N SER A 116 0.41 12.77 -25.61
CA SER A 116 -0.48 12.49 -24.49
C SER A 116 -0.37 13.58 -23.43
N GLU A 117 -1.50 13.96 -22.84
CA GLU A 117 -1.53 14.83 -21.67
C GLU A 117 -1.25 14.03 -20.39
N ALA A 118 -0.90 14.72 -19.30
CA ALA A 118 -0.74 14.11 -17.99
C ALA A 118 -1.62 14.79 -16.95
N THR A 119 -2.24 14.00 -16.08
CA THR A 119 -2.93 14.50 -14.89
C THR A 119 -2.13 14.15 -13.65
N VAL A 120 -1.78 15.16 -12.86
CA VAL A 120 -1.04 15.02 -11.60
C VAL A 120 -1.88 15.53 -10.45
N ARG A 121 -2.03 14.73 -9.39
CA ARG A 121 -2.83 15.03 -8.20
C ARG A 121 -2.14 14.57 -6.93
N TYR A 122 -2.32 15.31 -5.84
CA TYR A 122 -2.03 14.85 -4.49
C TYR A 122 -3.32 14.47 -3.78
N GLY A 123 -3.32 13.36 -3.04
CA GLY A 123 -4.49 12.93 -2.28
C GLY A 123 -4.32 11.56 -1.65
N GLU A 124 -5.43 11.01 -1.16
CA GLU A 124 -5.50 9.67 -0.59
C GLU A 124 -5.99 8.67 -1.64
N PHE A 125 -5.19 7.65 -1.93
CA PHE A 125 -5.50 6.67 -2.98
C PHE A 125 -5.33 5.23 -2.49
N PRO A 126 -6.10 4.28 -3.05
CA PRO A 126 -5.93 2.87 -2.73
C PRO A 126 -4.66 2.31 -3.37
N PHE A 127 -3.91 1.57 -2.58
CA PHE A 127 -2.75 0.80 -3.02
C PHE A 127 -2.96 -0.68 -2.71
N PRO A 128 -2.50 -1.59 -3.60
CA PRO A 128 -2.35 -2.98 -3.24
C PRO A 128 -1.13 -3.17 -2.34
N THR A 129 -1.03 -4.36 -1.76
CA THR A 129 0.19 -4.80 -1.08
C THR A 129 1.37 -4.82 -2.04
N ARG A 130 2.51 -4.27 -1.61
CA ARG A 130 3.71 -4.17 -2.44
C ARG A 130 4.94 -4.53 -1.61
N ALA A 131 5.75 -5.43 -2.16
CA ALA A 131 7.06 -5.77 -1.62
C ALA A 131 8.13 -4.85 -2.22
N TYR A 132 9.03 -4.36 -1.38
CA TYR A 132 10.18 -3.53 -1.72
C TYR A 132 11.42 -4.16 -1.09
N GLY A 133 11.98 -5.19 -1.73
CA GLY A 133 13.07 -5.98 -1.18
C GLY A 133 12.63 -6.77 0.06
N ASN A 134 13.12 -6.39 1.24
CA ASN A 134 12.86 -7.08 2.50
C ASN A 134 11.74 -6.44 3.34
N ILE A 135 11.03 -5.46 2.79
CA ILE A 135 9.81 -4.91 3.40
C ILE A 135 8.60 -5.17 2.51
N THR A 136 7.44 -5.32 3.14
CA THR A 136 6.15 -5.44 2.46
C THR A 136 5.19 -4.43 3.04
N LEU A 137 4.77 -3.48 2.21
CA LEU A 137 3.78 -2.49 2.59
C LEU A 137 2.37 -3.03 2.33
N PRO A 138 1.45 -2.87 3.32
CA PRO A 138 0.10 -3.36 3.18
C PRO A 138 -0.72 -2.76 2.03
N ALA A 139 -1.76 -3.49 1.61
CA ALA A 139 -2.88 -2.86 0.91
C ALA A 139 -3.59 -1.83 1.80
N GLY A 140 -4.14 -0.78 1.19
CA GLY A 140 -4.95 0.22 1.89
C GLY A 140 -4.83 1.61 1.28
N VAL A 141 -5.24 2.63 2.03
CA VAL A 141 -5.31 4.02 1.53
C VAL A 141 -4.10 4.80 2.03
N TYR A 142 -3.38 5.43 1.10
CA TYR A 142 -2.15 6.15 1.38
C TYR A 142 -2.20 7.55 0.77
N LYS A 143 -1.54 8.50 1.44
CA LYS A 143 -1.18 9.78 0.83
C LYS A 143 -0.22 9.54 -0.33
N SER A 144 -0.54 10.10 -1.49
CA SER A 144 0.26 9.88 -2.70
C SER A 144 0.14 11.02 -3.69
N VAL A 145 1.24 11.23 -4.42
CA VAL A 145 1.18 11.84 -5.75
C VAL A 145 0.72 10.77 -6.73
N ARG A 146 -0.34 11.05 -7.49
CA ARG A 146 -0.84 10.20 -8.56
C ARG A 146 -0.66 10.90 -9.91
N VAL A 147 0.03 10.23 -10.81
CA VAL A 147 0.33 10.67 -12.18
C VAL A 147 -0.37 9.73 -13.14
N GLU A 148 -1.24 10.29 -13.96
CA GLU A 148 -2.05 9.57 -14.95
C GLU A 148 -1.65 10.04 -16.33
N LEU A 149 -1.05 9.13 -17.12
CA LEU A 149 -0.62 9.41 -18.48
C LEU A 149 -1.78 9.12 -19.44
N GLY A 150 -2.15 10.07 -20.28
CA GLY A 150 -3.24 9.95 -21.25
C GLY A 150 -4.53 9.42 -20.61
N ASN A 151 -5.02 8.29 -21.11
CA ASN A 151 -6.25 7.65 -20.64
C ASN A 151 -6.10 6.85 -19.33
N ALA A 152 -4.87 6.68 -18.81
CA ALA A 152 -4.58 5.93 -17.59
C ALA A 152 -5.17 4.50 -17.57
N LYS A 153 -5.12 3.79 -18.70
CA LYS A 153 -5.64 2.41 -18.84
C LYS A 153 -4.57 1.33 -18.79
N GLY A 154 -3.30 1.72 -18.66
CA GLY A 154 -2.18 0.81 -18.66
C GLY A 154 -1.79 0.30 -17.27
N GLN A 155 -0.76 -0.52 -17.25
CA GLN A 155 -0.17 -1.01 -16.01
C GLN A 155 0.31 0.15 -15.15
N ASN A 156 0.14 0.00 -13.84
CA ASN A 156 0.58 1.04 -12.93
C ASN A 156 2.02 0.80 -12.48
N TRP A 157 2.54 1.78 -11.75
CA TRP A 157 3.81 1.75 -11.05
C TRP A 157 3.60 2.36 -9.68
N TRP A 158 4.08 1.69 -8.63
CA TRP A 158 3.82 2.06 -7.23
C TRP A 158 5.15 2.24 -6.53
N CYS A 159 5.39 3.40 -5.95
CA CYS A 159 6.64 3.70 -5.27
C CYS A 159 6.40 4.43 -3.95
N VAL A 160 7.46 4.63 -3.18
CA VAL A 160 7.43 5.33 -1.90
C VAL A 160 8.38 6.51 -1.96
N MET A 161 7.81 7.72 -1.96
CA MET A 161 8.54 8.99 -2.00
C MET A 161 9.09 9.39 -0.62
N PHE A 162 8.37 9.06 0.44
CA PHE A 162 8.82 9.32 1.81
C PHE A 162 8.56 8.11 2.72
N PRO A 163 9.58 7.66 3.49
CA PRO A 163 11.01 7.94 3.24
C PRO A 163 11.41 7.48 1.83
N PRO A 164 12.47 8.05 1.20
CA PRO A 164 12.73 7.86 -0.23
C PRO A 164 13.19 6.43 -0.53
N LEU A 165 12.26 5.55 -0.93
CA LEU A 165 12.59 4.14 -1.25
C LEU A 165 12.86 3.92 -2.75
N CYS A 166 12.55 4.92 -3.55
CA CYS A 166 12.70 4.87 -5.00
C CYS A 166 14.12 5.30 -5.37
N ILE A 167 14.95 4.36 -5.81
CA ILE A 167 16.23 4.64 -6.47
C ILE A 167 16.00 4.45 -7.97
N ALA A 168 16.38 5.45 -8.78
CA ALA A 168 16.15 5.44 -10.22
C ALA A 168 16.94 4.34 -10.97
N ASP A 169 17.97 3.79 -10.35
CA ASP A 169 19.04 3.06 -11.04
C ASP A 169 18.81 1.55 -11.15
N ASP A 170 17.77 1.01 -10.52
CA ASP A 170 17.52 -0.42 -10.55
C ASP A 170 16.02 -0.64 -10.73
N ASN A 171 15.63 -1.35 -11.79
CA ASN A 171 14.27 -1.89 -11.91
C ASN A 171 13.92 -2.84 -10.75
N THR A 172 14.87 -3.06 -9.83
CA THR A 172 14.68 -3.69 -8.54
C THR A 172 14.25 -2.65 -7.49
N MET A 173 13.09 -2.87 -6.88
CA MET A 173 12.63 -2.08 -5.73
C MET A 173 13.52 -2.37 -4.51
N ARG A 174 14.69 -1.73 -4.41
CA ARG A 174 15.62 -1.86 -3.29
C ARG A 174 15.73 -0.54 -2.54
N MET A 175 15.77 -0.64 -1.22
CA MET A 175 15.95 0.50 -0.32
C MET A 175 17.43 0.66 0.02
N SER A 176 17.91 1.90 0.14
CA SER A 176 19.19 2.16 0.80
C SER A 176 19.07 1.85 2.31
N GLU A 177 20.20 1.57 2.97
CA GLU A 177 20.19 1.34 4.41
C GLU A 177 19.77 2.60 5.19
N GLU A 178 20.14 3.80 4.72
CA GLU A 178 19.71 5.08 5.30
C GLU A 178 18.17 5.24 5.28
N SER A 179 17.53 5.01 4.14
CA SER A 179 16.07 5.10 4.03
C SER A 179 15.36 4.02 4.84
N ARG A 180 16.01 2.87 5.09
CA ARG A 180 15.50 1.83 5.98
C ARG A 180 15.58 2.24 7.44
N GLU A 181 16.66 2.84 7.88
CA GLU A 181 16.82 3.35 9.24
C GLU A 181 15.80 4.45 9.52
N GLN A 182 15.64 5.40 8.58
CA GLN A 182 14.63 6.45 8.66
C GLN A 182 13.21 5.86 8.72
N LEU A 183 12.91 4.84 7.92
CA LEU A 183 11.61 4.15 7.97
C LEU A 183 11.41 3.45 9.32
N LYS A 184 12.44 2.82 9.85
CA LYS A 184 12.40 2.14 11.15
C LYS A 184 12.17 3.12 12.29
N GLU A 185 12.87 4.25 12.29
CA GLU A 185 12.67 5.33 13.27
C GLU A 185 11.25 5.88 13.20
N THR A 186 10.75 6.16 11.99
CA THR A 186 9.42 6.73 11.77
C THR A 186 8.30 5.77 12.19
N LEU A 187 8.41 4.48 11.87
CA LEU A 187 7.38 3.48 12.23
C LEU A 187 7.50 2.99 13.67
N GLY A 188 8.68 3.14 14.27
CA GLY A 188 9.10 2.46 15.49
C GLY A 188 9.31 0.95 15.29
N GLU A 189 9.92 0.30 16.28
CA GLU A 189 10.28 -1.13 16.23
C GLU A 189 9.09 -2.05 15.87
N GLU A 190 7.93 -1.85 16.48
CA GLU A 190 6.75 -2.69 16.21
C GLU A 190 6.22 -2.52 14.79
N GLY A 191 6.14 -1.27 14.29
CA GLY A 191 5.64 -0.98 12.96
C GLY A 191 6.59 -1.47 11.87
N TYR A 192 7.89 -1.34 12.10
CA TYR A 192 8.93 -1.85 11.20
C TYR A 192 8.94 -3.38 11.16
N ARG A 193 8.85 -4.04 12.33
CA ARG A 193 8.82 -5.50 12.40
C ARG A 193 7.63 -6.09 11.65
N LEU A 194 6.46 -5.44 11.70
CA LEU A 194 5.29 -5.88 10.94
C LEU A 194 5.52 -5.92 9.42
N ILE A 195 6.21 -4.92 8.86
CA ILE A 195 6.47 -4.86 7.42
C ILE A 195 7.65 -5.75 7.00
N THR A 196 8.59 -6.06 7.89
CA THR A 196 9.70 -6.99 7.61
C THR A 196 9.31 -8.45 7.80
N ASP A 197 8.53 -8.78 8.84
CA ASP A 197 8.11 -10.16 9.13
C ASP A 197 7.22 -10.73 8.02
N VAL A 198 6.42 -9.90 7.36
CA VAL A 198 5.63 -10.30 6.18
C VAL A 198 6.55 -10.71 5.01
N SER A 199 7.73 -10.11 4.92
CA SER A 199 8.69 -10.34 3.84
C SER A 199 9.59 -11.54 4.08
N ASP A 200 9.65 -12.05 5.32
CA ASP A 200 10.33 -13.30 5.62
C ASP A 200 9.49 -14.49 5.12
N ALA A 201 9.98 -15.18 4.09
CA ALA A 201 9.34 -16.36 3.51
C ALA A 201 9.17 -17.52 4.52
N ASN A 202 9.92 -17.52 5.63
CA ASN A 202 9.82 -18.52 6.67
C ASN A 202 8.72 -18.20 7.71
N ASN A 203 8.24 -16.95 7.78
CA ASN A 203 7.22 -16.54 8.74
C ASN A 203 5.78 -16.66 8.19
N LYS A 204 5.34 -17.91 8.02
CA LYS A 204 4.01 -18.24 7.46
C LYS A 204 2.85 -17.70 8.29
N GLU A 205 2.99 -17.54 9.60
CA GLU A 205 1.91 -17.07 10.49
C GLU A 205 1.57 -15.61 10.23
N VAL A 206 2.59 -14.75 10.03
CA VAL A 206 2.40 -13.33 9.75
C VAL A 206 1.79 -13.12 8.36
N GLN A 207 2.21 -13.89 7.35
CA GLN A 207 1.62 -13.84 6.00
C GLN A 207 0.12 -14.18 6.00
N VAL A 208 -0.31 -15.17 6.80
CA VAL A 208 -1.72 -15.54 6.91
C VAL A 208 -2.54 -14.43 7.57
N LYS A 209 -2.05 -13.84 8.68
CA LYS A 209 -2.69 -12.69 9.33
C LYS A 209 -2.84 -11.52 8.35
N PHE A 210 -1.80 -11.27 7.56
CA PHE A 210 -1.78 -10.21 6.57
C PHE A 210 -2.78 -10.47 5.42
N ARG A 211 -2.82 -11.67 4.85
CA ARG A 211 -3.80 -12.11 3.83
C ARG A 211 -5.26 -11.92 4.28
N ILE A 212 -5.56 -12.19 5.55
CA ILE A 212 -6.91 -11.99 6.10
C ILE A 212 -7.24 -10.50 6.17
N VAL A 213 -6.31 -9.67 6.66
CA VAL A 213 -6.47 -8.22 6.70
C VAL A 213 -6.61 -7.65 5.29
N GLU A 214 -5.79 -8.08 4.34
CA GLU A 214 -5.88 -7.72 2.92
C GLU A 214 -7.24 -8.08 2.32
N TRP A 215 -7.74 -9.28 2.59
CA TRP A 215 -9.04 -9.71 2.06
C TRP A 215 -10.16 -8.81 2.57
N VAL A 216 -10.14 -8.44 3.85
CA VAL A 216 -11.09 -7.49 4.44
C VAL A 216 -10.92 -6.09 3.82
N GLN A 217 -9.69 -5.59 3.70
CA GLN A 217 -9.41 -4.27 3.14
C GLN A 217 -9.78 -4.18 1.65
N ASN A 218 -9.41 -5.17 0.84
CA ASN A 218 -9.78 -5.24 -0.57
C ASN A 218 -11.30 -5.31 -0.76
N SER A 219 -12.01 -6.04 0.11
CA SER A 219 -13.47 -6.07 0.10
C SER A 219 -14.05 -4.68 0.41
N ARG A 220 -13.49 -3.95 1.39
CA ARG A 220 -13.89 -2.57 1.70
C ARG A 220 -13.58 -1.59 0.58
N LEU A 221 -12.42 -1.71 -0.07
CA LEU A 221 -12.02 -0.87 -1.20
C LEU A 221 -12.92 -1.08 -2.41
N ARG A 222 -13.23 -2.34 -2.76
CA ARG A 222 -14.18 -2.66 -3.84
C ARG A 222 -15.58 -2.13 -3.52
N LEU A 223 -16.01 -2.21 -2.26
CA LEU A 223 -17.29 -1.66 -1.84
C LEU A 223 -17.31 -0.12 -1.95
N ALA A 224 -16.26 0.55 -1.50
CA ALA A 224 -16.12 2.00 -1.62
C ALA A 224 -16.11 2.46 -3.09
N GLU A 225 -15.41 1.73 -3.97
CA GLU A 225 -15.37 1.98 -5.41
C GLU A 225 -16.74 1.77 -6.08
N LEU A 226 -17.49 0.72 -5.69
CA LEU A 226 -18.84 0.48 -6.16
C LEU A 226 -19.82 1.58 -5.71
N ILE A 227 -19.74 2.01 -4.44
CA ILE A 227 -20.57 3.09 -3.91
C ILE A 227 -20.29 4.41 -4.65
N SER A 228 -19.01 4.73 -4.90
CA SER A 228 -18.61 5.93 -5.64
C SER A 228 -18.99 5.91 -7.14
N ARG A 229 -19.38 4.77 -7.69
CA ARG A 229 -19.89 4.66 -9.07
C ARG A 229 -21.42 4.68 -9.13
N LEU A 230 -22.10 4.48 -8.00
CA LEU A 230 -23.56 4.43 -7.88
C LEU A 230 -24.17 5.76 -7.42
N PHE A 231 -23.36 6.66 -6.86
CA PHE A 231 -23.70 8.03 -6.46
C PHE A 231 -22.71 9.00 -7.10
#